data_AF-A0A928LVG8-F1
#
_entry.id   AF-A0A928LVG8-F1
#
_cell.length_a   1.000
_cell.length_b   1.000
_cell.length_c   1.000
_cell.angle_alpha   90.00
_cell.angle_beta   90.00
_cell.angle_gamma   90.00
#
_symmetry.space_group_name_H-M   'P 1'
#
loop_
_entity.id
_entity.type
_entity.pdbx_description
1 polymer ?
#
loop_
_entity_poly.entity_id
_entity_poly.type
_entity_poly.pdbx_seq_one_letter_code
_entity_poly.pdbx_strand_id
1 'polypeptide(L)' 'MALVTTQEMFAKAYEGGYAIGAFNVNNMEIVQAITEACREEKAPVILQVSKGARAYANHTYLVKLVEAAILECPEI' A
#
# COMPACT_ATOMS: atom_id res chain seq x y z
N MET A 1 -2.21 -7.92 -6.79
CA MET A 1 -3.51 -7.61 -7.42
C MET A 1 -3.37 -6.31 -8.23
N ALA A 2 -4.36 -5.87 -9.01
CA ALA A 2 -4.28 -4.53 -9.61
C ALA A 2 -4.45 -3.46 -8.52
N LEU A 3 -3.81 -2.30 -8.67
CA LEU A 3 -4.10 -1.13 -7.83
C LEU A 3 -5.60 -0.82 -7.90
N VAL A 4 -6.25 -0.75 -6.74
CA VAL A 4 -7.69 -0.43 -6.61
C VAL A 4 -7.89 1.00 -6.12
N THR A 5 -9.08 1.53 -6.34
CA THR A 5 -9.46 2.85 -5.81
C THR A 5 -9.90 2.73 -4.35
N THR A 6 -9.60 3.75 -3.54
CA THR A 6 -10.01 3.78 -2.13
C THR A 6 -11.54 3.80 -1.96
N GLN A 7 -12.30 4.26 -2.96
CA GLN A 7 -13.75 4.24 -2.93
C GLN A 7 -14.31 2.82 -2.77
N GLU A 8 -13.81 1.86 -3.56
CA GLU A 8 -14.22 0.46 -3.46
C GLU A 8 -13.75 -0.15 -2.13
N MET A 9 -12.52 0.17 -1.71
CA MET A 9 -11.97 -0.33 -0.44
C MET A 9 -12.84 0.10 0.75
N PHE A 10 -13.20 1.39 0.84
CA PHE A 10 -14.02 1.90 1.93
C PHE A 10 -15.43 1.32 1.89
N ALA A 11 -16.04 1.13 0.70
CA ALA A 11 -17.34 0.48 0.60
C ALA A 11 -17.33 -0.91 1.26
N LYS A 12 -16.33 -1.73 0.93
CA LYS A 12 -16.14 -3.07 1.55
C LYS A 12 -15.86 -2.99 3.05
N ALA A 13 -15.10 -1.98 3.50
CA ALA A 13 -14.78 -1.79 4.91
C ALA A 13 -16.00 -1.40 5.74
N TYR A 14 -16.84 -0.49 5.24
CA TYR A 14 -18.10 -0.11 5.88
C TYR A 14 -19.09 -1.28 5.94
N GLU A 15 -19.23 -2.04 4.85
CA GLU A 15 -20.11 -3.22 4.82
C GLU A 15 -19.60 -4.33 5.75
N GLY A 16 -18.28 -4.58 5.74
CA GLY A 16 -17.65 -5.63 6.53
C GLY A 16 -17.39 -5.25 8.00
N GLY A 17 -17.66 -4.00 8.41
CA GLY A 17 -17.46 -3.55 9.79
C GLY A 17 -15.99 -3.52 10.24
N TYR A 18 -15.05 -3.21 9.33
CA TYR A 18 -13.62 -3.13 9.63
C TYR A 18 -13.00 -1.80 9.18
N ALA A 19 -11.76 -1.56 9.61
CA ALA A 19 -10.97 -0.39 9.20
C ALA A 19 -9.80 -0.81 8.30
N ILE A 20 -9.34 0.11 7.45
CA ILE A 20 -8.20 -0.12 6.55
C ILE A 20 -6.99 0.68 7.06
N GLY A 21 -5.84 0.02 7.19
CA GLY A 21 -4.59 0.67 7.55
C GLY A 21 -4.05 1.53 6.40
N ALA A 22 -3.65 2.77 6.70
CA ALA A 22 -3.00 3.67 5.75
C ALA A 22 -1.58 4.03 6.25
N PHE A 23 -0.57 3.48 5.59
CA PHE A 23 0.83 3.58 6.04
C PHE A 23 1.64 4.46 5.09
N ASN A 24 2.43 5.36 5.66
CA ASN A 24 3.30 6.21 4.86
C ASN A 24 4.53 5.42 4.41
N VAL A 25 4.90 5.55 3.13
CA VAL A 25 6.09 4.92 2.54
C VAL A 25 7.02 5.95 1.93
N ASN A 26 8.32 5.71 2.06
CA ASN A 26 9.37 6.61 1.54
C ASN A 26 10.64 5.90 1.09
N ASN A 27 10.78 4.59 1.30
CA ASN A 27 11.89 3.77 0.81
C ASN A 27 11.44 2.31 0.64
N MET A 28 12.36 1.44 0.22
CA MET A 28 12.09 0.05 -0.11
C MET A 28 11.73 -0.79 1.11
N GLU A 29 12.52 -0.65 2.19
CA GLU A 29 12.39 -1.47 3.39
C GLU A 29 11.03 -1.28 4.06
N ILE A 30 10.51 -0.04 4.06
CA ILE A 30 9.18 0.25 4.60
C ILE A 30 8.08 -0.35 3.73
N VAL A 31 8.21 -0.26 2.40
CA VAL A 31 7.24 -0.89 1.49
C VAL A 31 7.18 -2.39 1.75
N GLN A 32 8.33 -3.07 1.76
CA GLN A 32 8.43 -4.51 2.02
C GLN A 32 7.79 -4.90 3.36
N ALA A 33 8.17 -4.22 4.45
CA ALA A 33 7.67 -4.52 5.77
C ALA A 33 6.14 -4.43 5.86
N ILE A 34 5.55 -3.40 5.26
CA ILE A 34 4.09 -3.21 5.25
C ILE A 34 3.42 -4.28 4.39
N THR A 35 3.93 -4.52 3.18
CA THR A 35 3.30 -5.42 2.21
C THR A 35 3.37 -6.88 2.65
N GLU A 36 4.49 -7.29 3.25
CA GLU A 36 4.68 -8.64 3.80
C GLU A 36 3.76 -8.89 4.99
N ALA A 37 3.66 -7.93 5.92
CA ALA A 37 2.74 -8.03 7.05
C ALA A 37 1.28 -8.11 6.60
N CYS A 38 0.87 -7.29 5.63
CA CYS A 38 -0.50 -7.32 5.11
C CYS A 38 -0.80 -8.63 4.36
N ARG A 39 0.19 -9.21 3.69
CA ARG A 39 0.06 -10.53 3.06
C ARG A 39 -0.17 -11.63 4.10
N GLU A 40 0.60 -11.63 5.18
CA GLU A 40 0.45 -12.60 6.27
C GLU A 40 -0.93 -12.50 6.95
N GLU A 41 -1.37 -11.28 7.23
CA GLU A 41 -2.66 -11.00 7.87
C GLU A 41 -3.86 -11.04 6.90
N LYS A 42 -3.62 -11.22 5.60
CA LYS A 42 -4.63 -11.15 4.53
C LYS A 42 -5.47 -9.87 4.62
N ALA A 43 -4.81 -8.75 4.93
CA ALA A 43 -5.44 -7.47 5.20
C ALA A 43 -5.29 -6.51 4.01
N PRO A 44 -6.35 -5.73 3.66
CA PRO A 44 -6.21 -4.66 2.68
C PRO A 44 -5.39 -3.51 3.24
N VAL A 45 -4.62 -2.83 2.38
CA VAL A 45 -3.71 -1.76 2.81
C VAL A 45 -3.70 -0.57 1.86
N ILE A 46 -3.57 0.63 2.42
CA ILE A 46 -3.31 1.87 1.68
C ILE A 46 -1.85 2.27 1.88
N LEU A 47 -1.07 2.25 0.80
CA LEU A 47 0.28 2.84 0.78
C LEU A 47 0.16 4.31 0.39
N GLN A 48 0.48 5.21 1.31
CA GLN A 48 0.35 6.65 1.12
C GLN A 48 1.71 7.36 1.12
N VAL A 49 1.79 8.47 0.37
CA VAL A 49 3.04 9.23 0.23
C VAL A 49 2.81 10.71 0.56
N SER A 50 3.59 11.22 1.51
CA SER A 50 3.57 12.63 1.87
C SER A 50 4.28 13.51 0.82
N LYS A 51 4.12 14.84 0.92
CA LYS A 51 4.88 15.79 0.11
C LYS A 51 6.40 15.63 0.32
N GLY A 52 6.81 15.40 1.58
CA GLY A 52 8.23 15.19 1.93
C GLY A 52 8.79 13.89 1.36
N ALA A 53 8.02 12.80 1.41
CA ALA A 53 8.42 11.52 0.82
C ALA A 53 8.64 11.64 -0.69
N ARG A 54 7.78 12.39 -1.40
CA ARG A 54 7.97 12.66 -2.84
C ARG A 54 9.21 13.49 -3.13
N ALA A 55 9.54 14.46 -2.27
CA ALA A 55 10.76 15.26 -2.42
C ALA A 55 12.03 14.43 -2.17
N TYR A 56 11.96 13.47 -1.25
CA TYR A 56 13.08 12.57 -0.89
C TYR A 56 13.33 11.48 -1.95
N ALA A 57 12.30 10.68 -2.25
CA ALA A 57 12.45 9.47 -3.06
C ALA A 57 12.09 9.66 -4.54
N ASN A 58 11.63 10.85 -4.96
CA ASN A 58 11.06 11.10 -6.29
C ASN A 58 9.82 10.23 -6.58
N HIS A 59 8.87 10.76 -7.35
CA HIS A 59 7.66 10.02 -7.72
C HIS A 59 7.97 8.70 -8.46
N THR A 60 8.95 8.69 -9.36
CA THR A 60 9.25 7.50 -10.18
C THR A 60 9.69 6.32 -9.33
N TYR A 61 10.61 6.50 -8.38
CA TYR A 61 11.04 5.38 -7.53
C TYR A 61 9.90 4.90 -6.64
N LEU A 62 9.10 5.80 -6.07
CA LEU A 62 7.96 5.41 -5.24
C LEU A 62 6.96 4.53 -6.01
N VAL A 63 6.64 4.89 -7.25
CA VAL A 63 5.77 4.06 -8.11
C VAL A 63 6.42 2.71 -8.39
N LYS A 64 7.71 2.68 -8.71
CA LYS A 64 8.42 1.42 -9.01
C LYS A 64 8.56 0.50 -7.80
N LEU A 65 8.70 1.05 -6.58
CA LEU A 65 8.67 0.28 -5.36
C LEU A 65 7.29 -0.36 -5.13
N VAL A 66 6.21 0.37 -5.41
CA VAL A 66 4.84 -0.17 -5.30
C VAL A 66 4.57 -1.23 -6.36
N GLU A 67 5.00 -1.03 -7.60
CA GLU A 67 4.91 -2.05 -8.65
C GLU A 67 5.67 -3.33 -8.26
N ALA A 68 6.87 -3.20 -7.70
CA ALA A 68 7.64 -4.34 -7.21
C ALA A 68 6.91 -5.08 -6.07
N ALA A 69 6.33 -4.34 -5.13
CA ALA A 69 5.55 -4.94 -4.04
C ALA A 69 4.34 -5.76 -4.53
N ILE A 70 3.65 -5.29 -5.58
CA ILE A 70 2.53 -6.01 -6.19
C ILE A 70 2.99 -7.33 -6.85
N LEU A 71 4.20 -7.37 -7.38
CA LEU A 71 4.78 -8.58 -7.96
C LEU A 71 5.19 -9.60 -6.88
N GLU A 72 5.83 -9.13 -5.82
CA GLU A 72 6.29 -9.98 -4.71
C GLU A 72 5.13 -10.45 -3.81
N CYS A 73 4.08 -9.64 -3.70
CA CYS A 73 2.87 -9.93 -2.94
C CYS A 73 1.64 -9.79 -3.86
N PRO A 74 1.33 -10.80 -4.70
CA PRO A 74 0.21 -10.71 -5.65
C PRO A 74 -1.16 -10.81 -4.97
N GLU A 75 -1.23 -11.33 -3.75
CA GLU A 75 -2.45 -11.49 -2.96
C GLU A 75 -2.88 -10.24 -2.17
N ILE A 76 -2.03 -9.21 -2.10
CA ILE A 76 -2.39 -7.90 -1.52
C ILE A 76 -2.95 -6.92 -2.56
#